data_AF-A0A1V9X2I1-F1
#
_entry.id   AF-A0A1V9X2I1-F1
#
_cell.length_a   1.000
_cell.length_b   1.000
_cell.length_c   1.000
_cell.angle_alpha   90.00
_cell.angle_beta   90.00
_cell.angle_gamma   90.00
#
_symmetry.space_group_name_H-M   'P 1'
#
loop_
_entity.id
_entity.type
_entity.pdbx_description
1 polymer ?
#
loop_
_entity_poly.entity_id
_entity_poly.type
_entity_poly.pdbx_seq_one_letter_code
_entity_poly.pdbx_strand_id
1 'polypeptide(L)'
;MLQTPVEEFASFLTVAEGDEYTEVSPSEQKIDVVISAHPRDKETADDIVKFLKSRNHSVWLTTEMDSDLSKTSGVSSPTGDVGSGLSNPAFCPSQRNLVKIPERPGQTGDTSASAEQHQPAGRVGSNGSDLQEHRIAQISHFLNKAAQTTLVVFIISPDFLKSSVSMQQVYYCQKRKHTIVIKTEKSKDMPCWWDSLMGTESIDITMPNFRSILEARVRDQLKKPEPSSDNETEEKNICERWESELKKLPSHDGCVYISGSTKDIDKRTATICDEIGKKLAQVSSITLITGGFNGVQQLVARSFFEARKESKTDTLVYHLLPKKDRACYQNDAPQGSDGTFRDADSGKTVFIGDSIKERELIVGRTFSICILIGGDDRAAHEAEQFLWNDHFVIPIISTGGAAGGDHNLDAKILQSPHCVHEDKWKILKDPSVDPDILANAVIEIWDRLHTQMLAISRKPVRLIRHRALPIKKRRRSRPADMDGFEGNLEPAVPFMTPADEDDASSHDDSFRPSGSNRLRWMRAFNLFNRFSTHL
;
A
#
# COMPACT_ATOMS: atom_id res chain seq x y z
N MET A 1 11.47 11.03 -5.34
CA MET A 1 12.09 9.69 -5.33
C MET A 1 11.91 9.18 -3.92
N LEU A 2 10.72 8.65 -3.62
CA LEU A 2 10.47 7.92 -2.39
C LEU A 2 10.71 6.46 -2.77
N GLN A 3 11.84 5.89 -2.35
CA GLN A 3 12.02 4.45 -2.39
C GLN A 3 10.94 3.89 -1.45
N THR A 4 9.89 3.31 -2.02
CA THR A 4 8.92 2.57 -1.22
C THR A 4 9.64 1.35 -0.65
N PRO A 5 9.23 0.84 0.52
CA PRO A 5 9.81 -0.38 1.06
C PRO A 5 9.82 -1.54 0.04
N VAL A 6 8.82 -1.57 -0.86
CA VAL A 6 8.63 -2.55 -1.93
C VAL A 6 9.85 -2.70 -2.86
N GLU A 7 10.57 -1.62 -3.16
CA GLU A 7 11.73 -1.66 -4.08
C GLU A 7 12.93 -2.43 -3.49
N GLU A 8 13.16 -2.38 -2.18
CA GLU A 8 14.18 -3.21 -1.52
C GLU A 8 13.77 -4.70 -1.51
N PHE A 9 12.47 -5.02 -1.42
CA PHE A 9 12.00 -6.42 -1.39
C PHE A 9 12.14 -7.15 -2.74
N ALA A 10 11.88 -6.47 -3.86
CA ALA A 10 12.02 -7.09 -5.18
C ALA A 10 13.45 -7.56 -5.46
N SER A 11 14.45 -6.92 -4.85
CA SER A 11 15.87 -7.30 -4.98
C SER A 11 16.24 -8.60 -4.27
N PHE A 12 15.47 -9.03 -3.25
CA PHE A 12 15.72 -10.29 -2.54
C PHE A 12 15.05 -11.49 -3.20
N LEU A 13 13.87 -11.31 -3.81
CA LEU A 13 13.14 -12.39 -4.50
C LEU A 13 13.82 -12.79 -5.82
N THR A 14 14.46 -11.84 -6.50
CA THR A 14 15.14 -12.09 -7.79
C THR A 14 16.37 -12.98 -7.68
N VAL A 15 16.93 -13.20 -6.48
CA VAL A 15 18.05 -14.13 -6.28
C VAL A 15 17.60 -15.60 -6.33
N ALA A 16 16.31 -15.89 -6.11
CA ALA A 16 15.81 -17.27 -6.01
C ALA A 16 15.15 -17.82 -7.30
N GLU A 17 14.79 -16.96 -8.26
CA GLU A 17 14.11 -17.40 -9.50
C GLU A 17 15.07 -17.87 -10.62
N GLY A 18 16.39 -17.81 -10.38
CA GLY A 18 17.42 -18.15 -11.38
C GLY A 18 17.83 -19.62 -11.44
N ASP A 19 17.44 -20.43 -10.44
CA ASP A 19 17.69 -21.86 -10.43
C ASP A 19 16.41 -22.59 -10.88
N GLU A 20 16.51 -23.39 -11.95
CA GLU A 20 15.46 -24.28 -12.42
C GLU A 20 14.87 -25.04 -11.23
N TYR A 21 13.60 -24.77 -10.92
CA TYR A 21 12.81 -25.51 -9.95
C TYR A 21 12.90 -27.00 -10.31
N THR A 22 13.72 -27.72 -9.55
CA THR A 22 13.82 -29.17 -9.67
C THR A 22 12.47 -29.72 -9.24
N GLU A 23 11.73 -30.35 -10.16
CA GLU A 23 10.43 -30.96 -9.87
C GLU A 23 10.56 -31.85 -8.63
N VAL A 24 9.98 -31.40 -7.53
CA VAL A 24 10.01 -32.09 -6.23
C VAL A 24 9.21 -33.38 -6.37
N SER A 25 9.80 -34.49 -5.89
CA SER A 25 9.22 -35.84 -6.02
C SER A 25 7.79 -35.95 -5.43
N PRO A 26 6.89 -36.77 -6.01
CA PRO A 26 5.42 -36.64 -5.88
C PRO A 26 4.80 -37.15 -4.56
N SER A 27 5.55 -37.22 -3.46
CA SER A 27 5.05 -37.82 -2.20
C SER A 27 4.85 -36.82 -1.05
N GLU A 28 5.08 -35.53 -1.28
CA GLU A 28 4.84 -34.53 -0.24
C GLU A 28 3.34 -34.37 0.03
N GLN A 29 2.95 -34.66 1.26
CA GLN A 29 1.59 -34.62 1.75
C GLN A 29 1.03 -33.20 1.61
N LYS A 30 -0.05 -33.03 0.84
CA LYS A 30 -0.73 -31.74 0.64
C LYS A 30 -1.08 -31.12 2.00
N ILE A 31 -0.78 -29.83 2.15
CA ILE A 31 -1.08 -29.05 3.36
C ILE A 31 -2.37 -28.29 3.11
N ASP A 32 -3.38 -28.47 3.96
CA ASP A 32 -4.64 -27.73 3.82
C ASP A 32 -4.45 -26.28 4.26
N VAL A 33 -3.78 -26.06 5.41
CA VAL A 33 -3.64 -24.73 6.02
C VAL A 33 -2.20 -24.49 6.50
N VAL A 34 -1.63 -23.34 6.14
CA VAL A 34 -0.42 -22.81 6.77
C VAL A 34 -0.79 -21.75 7.80
N ILE A 35 -0.25 -21.86 9.02
CA ILE A 35 -0.42 -20.84 10.06
C ILE A 35 0.89 -20.04 10.20
N SER A 36 0.80 -18.74 9.92
CA SER A 36 1.87 -17.78 10.14
C SER A 36 1.63 -17.06 11.47
N ALA A 37 2.58 -17.21 12.40
CA ALA A 37 2.51 -16.63 13.74
C ALA A 37 3.92 -16.23 14.20
N HIS A 38 4.00 -15.23 15.07
CA HIS A 38 5.25 -14.86 15.70
C HIS A 38 5.61 -15.92 16.76
N PRO A 39 6.90 -16.25 17.01
CA PRO A 39 7.28 -17.25 18.02
C PRO A 39 6.72 -16.98 19.42
N ARG A 40 6.49 -15.71 19.78
CA ARG A 40 5.87 -15.30 21.06
C ARG A 40 4.38 -15.65 21.18
N ASP A 41 3.72 -15.95 20.07
CA ASP A 41 2.31 -16.36 20.02
C ASP A 41 2.17 -17.86 19.75
N LYS A 42 3.24 -18.63 19.98
CA LYS A 42 3.27 -20.08 19.74
C LYS A 42 2.15 -20.84 20.44
N GLU A 43 1.90 -20.56 21.71
CA GLU A 43 0.85 -21.25 22.48
C GLU A 43 -0.54 -21.04 21.86
N THR A 44 -0.86 -19.80 21.48
CA THR A 44 -2.10 -19.47 20.77
C THR A 44 -2.19 -20.17 19.43
N ALA A 45 -1.08 -20.21 18.68
CA ALA A 45 -1.01 -20.90 17.40
C ALA A 45 -1.19 -22.41 17.56
N ASP A 46 -0.59 -23.03 18.58
CA ASP A 46 -0.70 -24.45 18.89
C ASP A 46 -2.15 -24.85 19.24
N ASP A 47 -2.90 -24.01 19.98
CA ASP A 47 -4.33 -24.24 20.23
C ASP A 47 -5.14 -24.24 18.92
N ILE A 48 -4.86 -23.29 18.03
CA ILE A 48 -5.52 -23.21 16.72
C ILE A 48 -5.16 -24.41 15.85
N VAL A 49 -3.88 -24.83 15.82
CA VAL A 49 -3.43 -26.05 15.13
C VAL A 49 -4.17 -27.26 15.66
N LYS A 50 -4.25 -27.44 16.99
CA LYS A 50 -4.95 -28.56 17.62
C LYS A 50 -6.43 -28.58 17.25
N PHE A 51 -7.07 -27.41 17.27
CA PHE A 51 -8.46 -27.25 16.86
C PHE A 51 -8.67 -27.65 15.38
N LEU A 52 -7.88 -27.12 14.46
CA LEU A 52 -8.02 -27.43 13.02
C LEU A 52 -7.69 -28.90 12.71
N LYS A 53 -6.68 -29.49 13.35
CA LYS A 53 -6.36 -30.92 13.23
C LYS A 53 -7.52 -31.80 13.75
N SER A 54 -8.21 -31.39 14.82
CA SER A 54 -9.40 -32.11 15.31
C SER A 54 -10.58 -32.08 14.33
N ARG A 55 -10.52 -31.20 13.31
CA ARG A 55 -11.47 -31.12 12.19
C ARG A 55 -10.94 -31.79 10.92
N ASN A 56 -9.92 -32.63 11.03
CA ASN A 56 -9.27 -33.36 9.94
C ASN A 56 -8.59 -32.47 8.88
N HIS A 57 -8.10 -31.28 9.28
CA HIS A 57 -7.25 -30.47 8.40
C HIS A 57 -5.76 -30.81 8.60
N SER A 58 -5.02 -30.89 7.49
CA SER A 58 -3.55 -30.92 7.49
C SER A 58 -3.00 -29.50 7.69
N VAL A 59 -2.28 -29.28 8.79
CA VAL A 59 -1.84 -27.94 9.21
C VAL A 59 -0.34 -27.90 9.48
N TRP A 60 0.34 -26.90 8.92
CA TRP A 60 1.75 -26.58 9.22
C TRP A 60 1.87 -25.20 9.90
N LEU A 61 2.78 -25.07 10.86
CA LEU A 61 2.95 -23.88 11.69
C LEU A 61 4.36 -23.30 11.55
N THR A 62 4.45 -22.01 11.23
CA THR A 62 5.72 -21.28 11.09
C THR A 62 6.62 -21.27 12.34
N THR A 63 6.08 -21.44 13.54
CA THR A 63 6.89 -21.54 14.76
C THR A 63 7.63 -22.88 14.90
N GLU A 64 7.31 -23.87 14.05
CA GLU A 64 8.02 -25.16 13.95
C GLU A 64 9.18 -25.10 12.93
N MET A 65 9.31 -24.00 12.18
CA MET A 65 10.25 -23.85 11.05
C MET A 65 11.70 -24.12 11.43
N ASP A 66 12.19 -23.60 12.56
CA ASP A 66 13.58 -23.85 12.99
C ASP A 66 13.82 -25.32 13.34
N SER A 67 12.80 -25.99 13.90
CA SER A 67 12.88 -27.41 14.20
C SER A 67 12.92 -28.27 12.93
N ASP A 68 12.23 -27.85 11.87
CA ASP A 68 12.24 -28.52 10.57
C ASP A 68 13.55 -28.29 9.81
N LEU A 69 14.10 -27.07 9.87
CA LEU A 69 15.39 -26.74 9.29
C LEU A 69 16.53 -27.53 9.95
N SER A 70 16.52 -27.67 11.27
CA SER A 70 17.55 -28.43 11.99
C SER A 70 17.59 -29.91 11.59
N LYS A 71 16.44 -30.50 11.23
CA LYS A 71 16.35 -31.89 10.77
C LYS A 71 16.84 -32.08 9.33
N THR A 72 16.71 -31.05 8.49
CA THR A 72 16.88 -31.17 7.03
C THR A 72 18.22 -30.63 6.54
N SER A 73 18.73 -29.57 7.15
CA SER A 73 19.85 -28.78 6.60
C SER A 73 21.15 -28.87 7.40
N GLY A 74 21.13 -29.48 8.59
CA GLY A 74 22.29 -29.49 9.49
C GLY A 74 22.70 -28.09 10.00
N VAL A 75 21.96 -27.04 9.65
CA VAL A 75 22.16 -25.68 10.13
C VAL A 75 21.63 -25.62 11.57
N SER A 76 22.55 -25.51 12.53
CA SER A 76 22.19 -25.31 13.94
C SER A 76 21.72 -23.86 14.15
N SER A 77 20.51 -23.67 14.66
CA SER A 77 20.03 -22.33 15.00
C SER A 77 20.96 -21.65 16.01
N PRO A 78 21.27 -20.35 15.84
CA PRO A 78 21.95 -19.58 16.87
C PRO A 78 21.04 -19.51 18.10
N THR A 79 21.41 -20.19 19.18
CA THR A 79 20.62 -20.40 20.40
C THR A 79 20.52 -19.17 21.32
N GLY A 80 20.72 -17.97 20.78
CA GLY A 80 20.57 -16.71 21.51
C GLY A 80 19.29 -16.00 21.11
N ASP A 81 18.48 -15.60 22.08
CA ASP A 81 17.36 -14.68 21.91
C ASP A 81 17.94 -13.32 21.49
N VAL A 82 18.19 -13.15 20.18
CA VAL A 82 18.71 -11.90 19.63
C VAL A 82 17.56 -10.90 19.72
N GLY A 83 17.57 -10.11 20.80
CA GLY A 83 16.71 -8.96 20.97
C GLY A 83 16.64 -8.17 19.67
N SER A 84 15.44 -7.67 19.37
CA SER A 84 14.97 -7.03 18.14
C SER A 84 15.74 -5.76 17.67
N GLY A 85 17.07 -5.72 17.78
CA GLY A 85 17.92 -4.57 17.50
C GLY A 85 18.19 -4.32 16.02
N LEU A 86 17.79 -5.23 15.13
CA LEU A 86 17.82 -5.05 13.68
C LEU A 86 16.40 -4.97 13.13
N SER A 87 15.62 -4.01 13.62
CA SER A 87 14.36 -3.66 12.96
C SER A 87 14.69 -2.98 11.63
N ASN A 88 14.10 -3.47 10.54
CA ASN A 88 14.23 -2.86 9.24
C ASN A 88 13.70 -1.40 9.32
N PRO A 89 14.54 -0.37 9.06
CA PRO A 89 14.13 1.03 9.19
C PRO A 89 13.02 1.43 8.22
N ALA A 90 12.70 0.61 7.22
CA ALA A 90 11.57 0.80 6.32
C ALA A 90 10.19 0.65 7.01
N PHE A 91 10.11 -0.02 8.18
CA PHE A 91 8.83 -0.43 8.80
C PHE A 91 8.68 -0.11 10.29
N CYS A 92 9.62 0.59 10.91
CA CYS A 92 9.50 1.03 12.30
C CYS A 92 9.45 2.57 12.35
N PRO A 93 8.25 3.19 12.29
CA PRO A 93 8.09 4.65 12.33
C PRO A 93 8.72 5.27 13.59
N SER A 94 8.70 4.53 14.71
CA SER A 94 9.18 5.00 16.02
C SER A 94 10.70 5.02 16.16
N GLN A 95 11.46 4.24 15.37
CA GLN A 95 12.92 4.17 15.52
C GLN A 95 13.69 5.22 14.70
N ARG A 96 13.06 5.91 13.75
CA ARG A 96 13.74 6.98 13.01
C ARG A 96 13.97 8.26 13.83
N ASN A 97 13.35 8.41 15.00
CA ASN A 97 13.27 9.69 15.72
C ASN A 97 13.84 9.68 17.15
N LEU A 98 14.67 8.71 17.54
CA LEU A 98 15.36 8.71 18.84
C LEU A 98 16.88 8.64 18.72
N VAL A 99 17.47 9.36 17.77
CA VAL A 99 18.84 9.85 17.99
C VAL A 99 18.71 11.14 18.81
N LYS A 100 18.70 10.99 20.14
CA LYS A 100 19.07 12.10 21.01
C LYS A 100 20.50 12.50 20.61
N ILE A 101 20.63 13.59 19.86
CA ILE A 101 21.90 14.27 19.69
C ILE A 101 22.39 14.58 21.10
N PRO A 102 23.55 14.06 21.54
CA PRO A 102 24.10 14.46 22.83
C PRO A 102 24.38 15.96 22.74
N GLU A 103 23.64 16.76 23.47
CA GLU A 103 24.02 18.13 23.75
C GLU A 103 25.39 18.07 24.43
N ARG A 104 26.44 18.50 23.71
CA ARG A 104 27.75 18.75 24.30
C ARG A 104 27.62 19.98 25.19
N PRO A 105 27.87 19.89 26.51
CA PRO A 105 28.17 21.07 27.28
C PRO A 105 29.55 21.56 26.86
N GLY A 106 29.67 22.84 26.51
CA GLY A 106 30.95 23.49 26.34
C GLY A 106 31.75 23.42 27.64
N GLN A 107 32.95 22.84 27.57
CA GLN A 107 33.99 23.04 28.57
C GLN A 107 35.26 23.50 27.85
N THR A 108 35.56 24.77 28.07
CA THR A 108 36.90 25.35 27.96
C THR A 108 37.72 24.92 29.17
N GLY A 109 38.96 24.46 28.97
CA GLY A 109 39.96 24.40 30.05
C GLY A 109 40.86 23.17 30.04
N ASP A 110 42.10 23.42 29.60
CA ASP A 110 43.36 22.94 30.18
C ASP A 110 43.82 21.48 30.02
N THR A 111 44.81 21.36 29.12
CA THR A 111 46.09 20.64 29.23
C THR A 111 46.30 19.70 30.43
N SER A 112 46.45 18.41 30.16
CA SER A 112 47.62 17.63 30.60
C SER A 112 47.75 16.34 29.80
N ALA A 113 49.00 16.02 29.46
CA ALA A 113 49.39 14.90 28.65
C ALA A 113 49.41 13.61 29.48
N SER A 114 48.76 12.56 28.97
CA SER A 114 49.07 11.18 29.32
C SER A 114 48.86 10.30 28.09
N ALA A 115 49.97 9.78 27.57
CA ALA A 115 50.02 8.81 26.50
C ALA A 115 49.53 7.45 27.03
N GLU A 116 48.26 7.11 26.77
CA GLU A 116 47.76 5.75 26.91
C GLU A 116 47.78 5.04 25.55
N GLN A 117 48.47 3.90 25.54
CA GLN A 117 48.58 3.01 24.41
C GLN A 117 47.20 2.46 24.02
N HIS A 118 46.69 2.91 22.87
CA HIS A 118 45.58 2.25 22.20
C HIS A 118 45.98 0.81 21.82
N GLN A 119 45.41 -0.17 22.50
CA GLN A 119 45.40 -1.55 22.04
C GLN A 119 44.65 -1.62 20.70
N PRO A 120 45.15 -2.37 19.71
CA PRO A 120 44.48 -2.53 18.44
C PRO A 120 43.13 -3.22 18.67
N ALA A 121 42.05 -2.56 18.23
CA ALA A 121 40.71 -3.09 18.23
C ALA A 121 40.71 -4.50 17.65
N GLY A 122 40.40 -5.49 18.51
CA GLY A 122 40.18 -6.86 18.08
C GLY A 122 39.14 -6.88 16.97
N ARG A 123 39.51 -7.47 15.85
CA ARG A 123 38.62 -7.80 14.73
C ARG A 123 37.37 -8.49 15.29
N VAL A 124 36.28 -7.74 15.45
CA VAL A 124 34.98 -8.31 15.78
C VAL A 124 34.62 -9.26 14.65
N GLY A 125 34.50 -10.54 14.99
CA GLY A 125 34.32 -11.64 14.06
C GLY A 125 33.08 -11.46 13.17
N SER A 126 33.19 -12.02 11.97
CA SER A 126 32.21 -12.10 10.90
C SER A 126 30.98 -12.93 11.28
N ASN A 127 30.26 -12.59 12.35
CA ASN A 127 29.04 -13.29 12.76
C ASN A 127 27.80 -12.91 11.90
N GLY A 128 27.98 -12.03 10.90
CA GLY A 128 26.89 -11.56 10.04
C GLY A 128 26.48 -12.55 8.93
N SER A 129 27.39 -13.40 8.47
CA SER A 129 27.09 -14.36 7.37
C SER A 129 26.07 -15.40 7.79
N ASP A 130 26.27 -16.01 8.96
CA ASP A 130 25.50 -17.18 9.38
C ASP A 130 24.04 -16.82 9.68
N LEU A 131 23.82 -15.61 10.22
CA LEU A 131 22.48 -15.09 10.48
C LEU A 131 21.70 -14.82 9.19
N GLN A 132 22.40 -14.36 8.15
CA GLN A 132 21.80 -14.10 6.84
C GLN A 132 21.46 -15.41 6.12
N GLU A 133 22.35 -16.41 6.16
CA GLU A 133 22.11 -17.75 5.61
C GLU A 133 20.92 -18.43 6.28
N HIS A 134 20.84 -18.39 7.62
CA HIS A 134 19.70 -18.94 8.36
C HIS A 134 18.38 -18.26 7.96
N ARG A 135 18.39 -16.93 7.81
CA ARG A 135 17.20 -16.19 7.38
C ARG A 135 16.76 -16.56 5.96
N ILE A 136 17.71 -16.74 5.04
CA ILE A 136 17.43 -17.20 3.67
C ILE A 136 16.81 -18.59 3.70
N ALA A 137 17.34 -19.51 4.51
CA ALA A 137 16.80 -20.86 4.69
C ALA A 137 15.38 -20.84 5.26
N GLN A 138 15.10 -20.00 6.26
CA GLN A 138 13.76 -19.79 6.81
C GLN A 138 12.78 -19.29 5.75
N ILE A 139 13.17 -18.28 4.97
CA ILE A 139 12.32 -17.75 3.90
C ILE A 139 12.05 -18.86 2.87
N SER A 140 13.10 -19.52 2.35
CA SER A 140 12.95 -20.61 1.37
C SER A 140 12.03 -21.73 1.89
N HIS A 141 12.20 -22.12 3.15
CA HIS A 141 11.36 -23.15 3.76
C HIS A 141 9.89 -22.73 3.85
N PHE A 142 9.62 -21.49 4.29
CA PHE A 142 8.27 -20.95 4.30
C PHE A 142 7.66 -20.92 2.89
N LEU A 143 8.40 -20.47 1.89
CA LEU A 143 7.94 -20.42 0.50
C LEU A 143 7.53 -21.81 0.00
N ASN A 144 8.34 -22.84 0.29
CA ASN A 144 8.05 -24.22 -0.07
C ASN A 144 6.77 -24.72 0.60
N LYS A 145 6.57 -24.43 1.89
CA LYS A 145 5.34 -24.82 2.62
C LYS A 145 4.11 -24.05 2.15
N ALA A 146 4.25 -22.76 1.90
CA ALA A 146 3.17 -21.93 1.37
C ALA A 146 2.78 -22.35 -0.05
N ALA A 147 3.71 -22.87 -0.87
CA ALA A 147 3.40 -23.43 -2.18
C ALA A 147 2.48 -24.66 -2.12
N GLN A 148 2.54 -25.43 -1.02
CA GLN A 148 1.76 -26.67 -0.81
C GLN A 148 0.32 -26.44 -0.33
N THR A 149 -0.07 -25.20 -0.04
CA THR A 149 -1.41 -24.84 0.43
C THR A 149 -2.02 -23.75 -0.44
N THR A 150 -3.35 -23.62 -0.38
CA THR A 150 -4.09 -22.48 -0.95
C THR A 150 -4.51 -21.47 0.11
N LEU A 151 -4.40 -21.79 1.41
CA LEU A 151 -4.91 -21.00 2.52
C LEU A 151 -3.85 -20.75 3.60
N VAL A 152 -3.66 -19.48 3.94
CA VAL A 152 -2.78 -19.04 5.02
C VAL A 152 -3.58 -18.31 6.10
N VAL A 153 -3.38 -18.72 7.34
CA VAL A 153 -3.95 -18.07 8.52
C VAL A 153 -2.86 -17.25 9.19
N PHE A 154 -3.06 -15.95 9.34
CA PHE A 154 -2.15 -15.06 10.04
C PHE A 154 -2.65 -14.78 11.45
N ILE A 155 -1.81 -15.02 12.46
CA ILE A 155 -2.08 -14.67 13.86
C ILE A 155 -1.36 -13.36 14.17
N ILE A 156 -2.13 -12.29 14.32
CA ILE A 156 -1.60 -10.93 14.44
C ILE A 156 -1.53 -10.49 15.89
N SER A 157 -0.31 -10.25 16.32
CA SER A 157 0.06 -9.63 17.59
C SER A 157 0.94 -8.40 17.35
N PRO A 158 1.19 -7.57 18.37
CA PRO A 158 2.15 -6.47 18.26
C PRO A 158 3.56 -6.95 17.89
N ASP A 159 3.95 -8.15 18.30
CA ASP A 159 5.25 -8.73 17.96
C ASP A 159 5.29 -9.19 16.50
N PHE A 160 4.19 -9.77 16.01
CA PHE A 160 4.05 -10.13 14.59
C PHE A 160 4.22 -8.91 13.68
N LEU A 161 3.54 -7.80 13.99
CA LEU A 161 3.58 -6.57 13.20
C LEU A 161 4.96 -5.88 13.22
N LYS A 162 5.78 -6.12 14.25
CA LYS A 162 7.16 -5.61 14.35
C LYS A 162 8.20 -6.52 13.69
N SER A 163 7.83 -7.78 13.39
CA SER A 163 8.73 -8.78 12.85
C SER A 163 8.87 -8.65 11.33
N SER A 164 10.08 -8.32 10.88
CA SER A 164 10.37 -8.24 9.44
C SER A 164 10.18 -9.55 8.69
N VAL A 165 10.37 -10.70 9.36
CA VAL A 165 10.13 -12.03 8.77
C VAL A 165 8.64 -12.30 8.62
N SER A 166 7.86 -12.01 9.66
CA SER A 166 6.39 -12.12 9.61
C SER A 166 5.80 -11.25 8.51
N MET A 167 6.31 -10.02 8.35
CA MET A 167 5.93 -9.12 7.26
C MET A 167 6.24 -9.68 5.87
N GLN A 168 7.42 -10.28 5.69
CA GLN A 168 7.80 -10.93 4.42
C GLN A 168 6.83 -12.06 4.05
N GLN A 169 6.40 -12.85 5.03
CA GLN A 169 5.41 -13.92 4.82
C GLN A 169 4.08 -13.36 4.33
N VAL A 170 3.61 -12.25 4.91
CA VAL A 170 2.36 -11.59 4.51
C VAL A 170 2.45 -11.11 3.06
N TYR A 171 3.52 -10.39 2.69
CA TYR A 171 3.73 -9.91 1.33
C TYR A 171 3.78 -11.03 0.29
N TYR A 172 4.42 -12.14 0.63
CA TYR A 172 4.45 -13.30 -0.26
C TYR A 172 3.03 -13.83 -0.51
N CYS A 173 2.22 -13.99 0.53
CA CYS A 173 0.91 -14.61 0.47
C CYS A 173 -0.20 -13.72 -0.09
N GLN A 174 -0.13 -12.39 0.10
CA GLN A 174 -1.22 -11.45 -0.15
C GLN A 174 -1.96 -11.66 -1.49
N LYS A 175 -1.23 -11.92 -2.58
CA LYS A 175 -1.79 -12.13 -3.93
C LYS A 175 -1.79 -13.59 -4.37
N ARG A 176 -1.18 -14.48 -3.59
CA ARG A 176 -0.90 -15.88 -3.97
C ARG A 176 -1.76 -16.90 -3.23
N LYS A 177 -2.33 -16.53 -2.09
CA LYS A 177 -3.03 -17.44 -1.18
C LYS A 177 -4.31 -16.77 -0.67
N HIS A 178 -5.31 -17.59 -0.37
CA HIS A 178 -6.43 -17.14 0.44
C HIS A 178 -5.91 -16.86 1.84
N THR A 179 -6.43 -15.80 2.47
CA THR A 179 -5.92 -15.37 3.77
C THR A 179 -7.05 -15.25 4.79
N ILE A 180 -6.78 -15.68 6.02
CA ILE A 180 -7.62 -15.42 7.18
C ILE A 180 -6.75 -14.73 8.22
N VAL A 181 -7.22 -13.59 8.72
CA VAL A 181 -6.52 -12.83 9.75
C VAL A 181 -7.18 -13.07 11.09
N ILE A 182 -6.39 -13.47 12.09
CA ILE A 182 -6.82 -13.64 13.48
C ILE A 182 -6.13 -12.58 14.32
N LYS A 183 -6.92 -11.75 15.00
CA LYS A 183 -6.44 -10.69 15.89
C LYS A 183 -6.33 -11.26 17.31
N THR A 184 -5.16 -11.09 17.92
CA THR A 184 -4.93 -11.46 19.32
C THR A 184 -5.36 -10.35 20.27
N GLU A 185 -5.62 -10.69 21.54
CA GLU A 185 -5.95 -9.74 22.62
C GLU A 185 -4.98 -8.56 22.73
N LYS A 186 -3.71 -8.81 22.40
CA LYS A 186 -2.62 -7.83 22.52
C LYS A 186 -2.62 -6.81 21.38
N SER A 187 -3.23 -7.12 20.26
CA SER A 187 -3.30 -6.24 19.09
C SER A 187 -4.63 -5.52 19.11
N LYS A 188 -4.82 -4.47 19.91
CA LYS A 188 -6.09 -3.70 19.88
C LYS A 188 -6.20 -2.83 18.63
N ASP A 189 -5.07 -2.30 18.18
CA ASP A 189 -5.01 -1.36 17.07
C ASP A 189 -4.23 -2.00 15.93
N MET A 190 -4.95 -2.36 14.87
CA MET A 190 -4.32 -2.83 13.64
C MET A 190 -3.83 -1.60 12.87
N PRO A 191 -2.58 -1.57 12.38
CA PRO A 191 -2.13 -0.50 11.51
C PRO A 191 -3.01 -0.42 10.25
N CYS A 192 -3.37 0.77 9.78
CA CYS A 192 -4.29 0.90 8.64
C CYS A 192 -3.74 0.25 7.37
N TRP A 193 -2.42 0.30 7.19
CA TRP A 193 -1.77 -0.39 6.06
C TRP A 193 -2.09 -1.89 6.01
N TRP A 194 -2.35 -2.54 7.15
CA TRP A 194 -2.73 -3.95 7.18
C TRP A 194 -4.10 -4.17 6.53
N ASP A 195 -5.07 -3.34 6.88
CA ASP A 195 -6.43 -3.43 6.35
C ASP A 195 -6.47 -3.16 4.85
N SER A 196 -5.62 -2.24 4.37
CA SER A 196 -5.38 -1.98 2.94
C SER A 196 -4.70 -3.15 2.24
N LEU A 197 -3.69 -3.75 2.87
CA LEU A 197 -2.90 -4.83 2.28
C LEU A 197 -3.75 -6.11 2.17
N MET A 198 -4.39 -6.50 3.27
CA MET A 198 -5.05 -7.79 3.35
C MET A 198 -6.46 -7.77 2.81
N GLY A 199 -7.15 -6.61 2.86
CA GLY A 199 -8.55 -6.47 2.42
C GLY A 199 -9.57 -7.27 3.26
N THR A 200 -9.11 -8.27 4.01
CA THR A 200 -9.92 -9.26 4.73
C THR A 200 -10.35 -8.76 6.11
N GLU A 201 -11.59 -9.10 6.48
CA GLU A 201 -12.06 -8.92 7.85
C GLU A 201 -11.24 -9.80 8.81
N SER A 202 -10.73 -9.24 9.89
CA SER A 202 -10.08 -10.03 10.94
C SER A 202 -11.11 -10.73 11.84
N ILE A 203 -10.73 -11.87 12.41
CA ILE A 203 -11.47 -12.57 13.45
C ILE A 203 -10.81 -12.26 14.79
N ASP A 204 -11.56 -11.74 15.76
CA ASP A 204 -11.04 -11.56 17.11
C ASP A 204 -11.04 -12.91 17.87
N ILE A 205 -9.89 -13.29 18.41
CA ILE A 205 -9.73 -14.54 19.14
C ILE A 205 -10.54 -14.57 20.45
N THR A 206 -10.88 -13.42 21.01
CA THR A 206 -11.65 -13.34 22.27
C THR A 206 -13.14 -13.60 22.07
N MET A 207 -13.61 -13.67 20.82
CA MET A 207 -15.03 -13.89 20.56
C MET A 207 -15.47 -15.27 21.08
N PRO A 208 -16.59 -15.37 21.80
CA PRO A 208 -17.05 -16.64 22.37
C PRO A 208 -17.35 -17.69 21.29
N ASN A 209 -17.65 -17.25 20.07
CA ASN A 209 -17.89 -18.09 18.89
C ASN A 209 -16.69 -18.15 17.93
N PHE A 210 -15.49 -17.71 18.34
CA PHE A 210 -14.27 -17.66 17.53
C PHE A 210 -14.02 -18.95 16.74
N ARG A 211 -14.01 -20.10 17.42
CA ARG A 211 -13.75 -21.41 16.79
C ARG A 211 -14.75 -21.76 15.69
N SER A 212 -16.04 -21.45 15.91
CA SER A 212 -17.08 -21.69 14.92
C SER A 212 -16.95 -20.76 13.70
N ILE A 213 -16.59 -19.49 13.93
CA ILE A 213 -16.34 -18.53 12.83
C ILE A 213 -15.11 -18.97 12.03
N LEU A 214 -14.02 -19.32 12.71
CA LEU A 214 -12.78 -19.77 12.07
C LEU A 214 -13.03 -21.02 11.22
N GLU A 215 -13.71 -22.03 11.76
CA GLU A 215 -14.03 -23.25 11.01
C GLU A 215 -14.89 -22.95 9.77
N ALA A 216 -15.91 -22.11 9.91
CA ALA A 216 -16.75 -21.72 8.79
C ALA A 216 -15.94 -21.00 7.70
N ARG A 217 -15.05 -20.07 8.08
CA ARG A 217 -14.19 -19.35 7.13
C ARG A 217 -13.14 -20.25 6.49
N VAL A 218 -12.46 -21.12 7.24
CA VAL A 218 -11.49 -22.08 6.67
C VAL A 218 -12.19 -22.97 5.65
N ARG A 219 -13.36 -23.51 5.99
CA ARG A 219 -14.14 -24.35 5.08
C ARG A 219 -14.60 -23.61 3.83
N ASP A 220 -14.99 -22.34 3.94
CA ASP A 220 -15.39 -21.51 2.81
C ASP A 220 -14.19 -21.21 1.88
N GLN A 221 -13.06 -20.77 2.45
CA GLN A 221 -11.87 -20.40 1.69
C GLN A 221 -11.21 -21.61 0.99
N LEU A 222 -11.21 -22.79 1.61
CA LEU A 222 -10.68 -24.01 0.98
C LEU A 222 -11.53 -24.50 -0.20
N LYS A 223 -12.80 -24.08 -0.31
CA LYS A 223 -13.65 -24.40 -1.46
C LYS A 223 -13.45 -23.49 -2.65
N LYS A 224 -12.84 -22.31 -2.44
CA LYS A 224 -12.59 -21.35 -3.51
C LYS A 224 -11.48 -21.87 -4.43
N PRO A 225 -11.55 -21.57 -5.74
CA PRO A 225 -10.44 -21.86 -6.64
C PRO A 225 -9.17 -21.11 -6.19
N GLU A 226 -8.01 -21.50 -6.70
CA GLU A 226 -6.78 -20.79 -6.38
C GLU A 226 -6.87 -19.30 -6.77
N PRO A 227 -6.32 -18.39 -5.95
CA PRO A 227 -6.49 -16.95 -6.15
C PRO A 227 -5.78 -16.38 -7.39
N SER A 228 -5.12 -17.21 -8.21
CA SER A 228 -4.35 -16.80 -9.40
C SER A 228 -5.20 -16.24 -10.55
N SER A 229 -6.54 -16.26 -10.46
CA SER A 229 -7.45 -15.57 -11.39
C SER A 229 -8.46 -14.62 -10.74
N ASP A 230 -8.86 -14.89 -9.49
CA ASP A 230 -10.07 -14.27 -8.93
C ASP A 230 -9.79 -12.93 -8.25
N ASN A 231 -8.62 -12.76 -7.62
CA ASN A 231 -8.24 -11.50 -7.00
C ASN A 231 -7.99 -10.40 -8.05
N GLU A 232 -7.41 -10.77 -9.20
CA GLU A 232 -7.32 -9.85 -10.34
C GLU A 232 -8.71 -9.48 -10.84
N THR A 233 -9.66 -10.41 -10.81
CA THR A 233 -11.03 -10.17 -11.25
C THR A 233 -11.79 -9.26 -10.28
N GLU A 234 -11.70 -9.44 -8.97
CA GLU A 234 -12.33 -8.54 -7.99
C GLU A 234 -11.72 -7.14 -8.03
N GLU A 235 -10.39 -7.03 -8.04
CA GLU A 235 -9.72 -5.74 -8.12
C GLU A 235 -10.02 -5.04 -9.45
N LYS A 236 -10.05 -5.78 -10.56
CA LYS A 236 -10.49 -5.28 -11.87
C LYS A 236 -11.95 -4.83 -11.83
N ASN A 237 -12.85 -5.60 -11.21
CA ASN A 237 -14.25 -5.23 -11.08
C ASN A 237 -14.43 -3.97 -10.23
N ILE A 238 -13.65 -3.81 -9.16
CA ILE A 238 -13.61 -2.57 -8.37
C ILE A 238 -13.13 -1.42 -9.26
N CYS A 239 -12.04 -1.59 -10.01
CA CYS A 239 -11.50 -0.59 -10.93
C CYS A 239 -12.46 -0.22 -12.08
N GLU A 240 -13.17 -1.18 -12.66
CA GLU A 240 -14.15 -0.92 -13.73
C GLU A 240 -15.39 -0.19 -13.20
N ARG A 241 -15.93 -0.64 -12.05
CA ARG A 241 -17.03 0.06 -11.37
C ARG A 241 -16.62 1.48 -11.02
N TRP A 242 -15.43 1.64 -10.45
CA TRP A 242 -14.81 2.92 -10.16
C TRP A 242 -14.72 3.83 -11.38
N GLU A 243 -14.15 3.35 -12.49
CA GLU A 243 -13.99 4.17 -13.69
C GLU A 243 -15.34 4.64 -14.23
N SER A 244 -16.38 3.82 -14.11
CA SER A 244 -17.74 4.19 -14.50
C SER A 244 -18.34 5.27 -13.59
N GLU A 245 -18.09 5.19 -12.29
CA GLU A 245 -18.62 6.12 -11.29
C GLU A 245 -17.86 7.46 -11.29
N LEU A 246 -16.53 7.43 -11.41
CA LEU A 246 -15.70 8.65 -11.45
C LEU A 246 -15.93 9.49 -12.71
N LYS A 247 -16.37 8.89 -13.83
CA LYS A 247 -16.80 9.65 -15.01
C LYS A 247 -17.93 10.64 -14.72
N LYS A 248 -18.64 10.49 -13.59
CA LYS A 248 -19.68 11.42 -13.12
C LYS A 248 -19.10 12.66 -12.43
N LEU A 249 -17.82 12.64 -12.05
CA LEU A 249 -17.10 13.76 -11.47
C LEU A 249 -16.49 14.63 -12.58
N PRO A 250 -16.26 15.93 -12.33
CA PRO A 250 -15.47 16.77 -13.21
C PRO A 250 -14.02 16.27 -13.27
N SER A 251 -13.21 16.88 -14.13
CA SER A 251 -11.78 16.55 -14.25
C SER A 251 -11.14 16.46 -12.86
N HIS A 252 -10.44 15.35 -12.60
CA HIS A 252 -9.75 15.11 -11.33
C HIS A 252 -8.56 16.08 -11.11
N ASP A 253 -8.15 16.78 -12.17
CA ASP A 253 -7.14 17.84 -12.13
C ASP A 253 -7.65 18.99 -11.25
N GLY A 254 -7.09 19.12 -10.04
CA GLY A 254 -7.48 20.17 -9.10
C GLY A 254 -8.49 19.75 -8.04
N CYS A 255 -8.79 18.45 -7.92
CA CYS A 255 -9.57 17.95 -6.80
C CYS A 255 -8.80 18.06 -5.47
N VAL A 256 -9.49 18.48 -4.42
CA VAL A 256 -9.00 18.48 -3.03
C VAL A 256 -9.95 17.66 -2.18
N TYR A 257 -9.43 16.61 -1.54
CA TYR A 257 -10.21 15.80 -0.61
C TYR A 257 -10.08 16.33 0.82
N ILE A 258 -11.18 16.47 1.55
CA ILE A 258 -11.18 16.87 2.96
C ILE A 258 -11.47 15.66 3.85
N SER A 259 -10.59 15.42 4.82
CA SER A 259 -10.78 14.45 5.91
C SER A 259 -10.61 15.13 7.27
N GLY A 260 -11.20 14.57 8.32
CA GLY A 260 -11.11 15.14 9.66
C GLY A 260 -12.19 14.69 10.64
N SER A 261 -12.23 15.33 11.81
CA SER A 261 -13.14 14.99 12.90
C SER A 261 -14.61 15.11 12.50
N THR A 262 -15.43 14.15 12.93
CA THR A 262 -16.89 14.20 12.80
C THR A 262 -17.58 14.76 14.05
N LYS A 263 -16.88 14.79 15.19
CA LYS A 263 -17.39 15.21 16.52
C LYS A 263 -16.37 16.09 17.24
N ASP A 264 -16.82 16.69 18.35
CA ASP A 264 -15.98 17.41 19.32
C ASP A 264 -15.11 18.52 18.70
N ILE A 265 -15.67 19.24 17.72
CA ILE A 265 -14.98 20.33 17.02
C ILE A 265 -15.03 21.58 17.88
N ASP A 266 -13.86 22.04 18.33
CA ASP A 266 -13.74 23.28 19.07
C ASP A 266 -13.98 24.51 18.17
N LYS A 267 -14.26 25.65 18.80
CA LYS A 267 -14.60 26.90 18.10
C LYS A 267 -13.50 27.34 17.12
N ARG A 268 -12.23 27.17 17.48
CA ARG A 268 -11.11 27.60 16.63
C ARG A 268 -10.98 26.69 15.42
N THR A 269 -11.05 25.37 15.60
CA THR A 269 -11.05 24.42 14.48
C THR A 269 -12.21 24.68 13.52
N ALA A 270 -13.40 25.01 14.04
CA ALA A 270 -14.53 25.40 13.18
C ALA A 270 -14.25 26.68 12.37
N THR A 271 -13.59 27.69 12.95
CA THR A 271 -13.16 28.90 12.22
C THR A 271 -12.08 28.58 11.17
N ILE A 272 -11.15 27.68 11.47
CA ILE A 272 -10.15 27.20 10.51
C ILE A 272 -10.83 26.52 9.32
N CYS A 273 -11.80 25.63 9.56
CA CYS A 273 -12.57 24.98 8.50
C CYS A 273 -13.30 25.99 7.60
N ASP A 274 -13.90 27.01 8.21
CA ASP A 274 -14.59 28.08 7.49
C ASP A 274 -13.63 28.89 6.61
N GLU A 275 -12.50 29.35 7.15
CA GLU A 275 -11.54 30.12 6.35
C GLU A 275 -10.88 29.29 5.24
N ILE A 276 -10.55 28.01 5.50
CA ILE A 276 -10.05 27.10 4.46
C ILE A 276 -11.09 26.94 3.35
N GLY A 277 -12.36 26.74 3.68
CA GLY A 277 -13.45 26.63 2.71
C GLY A 277 -13.57 27.87 1.81
N LYS A 278 -13.57 29.06 2.41
CA LYS A 278 -13.61 30.35 1.67
C LYS A 278 -12.40 30.53 0.75
N LYS A 279 -11.19 30.23 1.22
CA LYS A 279 -9.96 30.40 0.42
C LYS A 279 -9.89 29.41 -0.73
N LEU A 280 -10.26 28.15 -0.50
CA LEU A 280 -10.35 27.15 -1.57
C LEU A 280 -11.37 27.58 -2.64
N ALA A 281 -12.49 28.18 -2.24
CA ALA A 281 -13.53 28.64 -3.17
C ALA A 281 -13.04 29.73 -4.14
N GLN A 282 -12.05 30.53 -3.76
CA GLN A 282 -11.46 31.58 -4.59
C GLN A 282 -10.63 31.02 -5.77
N VAL A 283 -10.18 29.76 -5.67
CA VAL A 283 -9.41 29.11 -6.72
C VAL A 283 -10.38 28.41 -7.68
N SER A 284 -10.58 28.98 -8.86
CA SER A 284 -11.60 28.52 -9.82
C SER A 284 -11.39 27.10 -10.34
N SER A 285 -10.15 26.61 -10.35
CA SER A 285 -9.79 25.25 -10.78
C SER A 285 -10.05 24.18 -9.72
N ILE A 286 -10.32 24.54 -8.47
CA ILE A 286 -10.53 23.57 -7.41
C ILE A 286 -11.93 22.95 -7.50
N THR A 287 -11.98 21.63 -7.40
CA THR A 287 -13.19 20.88 -7.08
C THR A 287 -13.04 20.32 -5.67
N LEU A 288 -13.98 20.63 -4.78
CA LEU A 288 -13.93 20.17 -3.40
C LEU A 288 -14.61 18.80 -3.29
N ILE A 289 -13.87 17.82 -2.75
CA ILE A 289 -14.35 16.46 -2.51
C ILE A 289 -14.35 16.20 -1.01
N THR A 290 -15.39 15.56 -0.50
CA THR A 290 -15.44 15.09 0.89
C THR A 290 -16.04 13.70 0.97
N GLY A 291 -15.97 13.06 2.13
CA GLY A 291 -16.70 11.83 2.42
C GLY A 291 -18.20 12.01 2.70
N GLY A 292 -18.71 13.25 2.78
CA GLY A 292 -20.13 13.51 3.12
C GLY A 292 -20.47 13.31 4.59
N PHE A 293 -19.47 13.27 5.47
CA PHE A 293 -19.67 13.16 6.92
C PHE A 293 -19.91 14.54 7.55
N ASN A 294 -20.56 14.53 8.71
CA ASN A 294 -20.74 15.69 9.57
C ASN A 294 -19.39 16.20 10.10
N GLY A 295 -19.39 17.38 10.72
CA GLY A 295 -18.20 17.93 11.35
C GLY A 295 -17.29 18.66 10.37
N VAL A 296 -15.99 18.35 10.37
CA VAL A 296 -14.98 19.07 9.57
C VAL A 296 -15.34 19.10 8.09
N GLN A 297 -15.68 17.94 7.53
CA GLN A 297 -16.00 17.79 6.12
C GLN A 297 -17.21 18.65 5.73
N GLN A 298 -18.27 18.63 6.54
CA GLN A 298 -19.46 19.46 6.37
C GLN A 298 -19.15 20.96 6.49
N LEU A 299 -18.34 21.37 7.48
CA LEU A 299 -18.01 22.78 7.71
C LEU A 299 -17.23 23.39 6.53
N VAL A 300 -16.19 22.69 6.07
CA VAL A 300 -15.39 23.14 4.90
C VAL A 300 -16.26 23.15 3.64
N ALA A 301 -17.05 22.09 3.41
CA ALA A 301 -17.93 21.99 2.25
C ALA A 301 -18.98 23.10 2.20
N ARG A 302 -19.64 23.38 3.34
CA ARG A 302 -20.64 24.46 3.43
C ARG A 302 -20.01 25.81 3.14
N SER A 303 -18.87 26.12 3.77
CA SER A 303 -18.21 27.40 3.60
C SER A 303 -17.74 27.62 2.15
N PHE A 304 -17.15 26.59 1.52
CA PHE A 304 -16.79 26.62 0.11
C PHE A 304 -18.01 26.84 -0.79
N PHE A 305 -19.09 26.10 -0.54
CA PHE A 305 -20.33 26.16 -1.31
C PHE A 305 -20.97 27.56 -1.23
N GLU A 306 -21.05 28.13 -0.04
CA GLU A 306 -21.61 29.47 0.20
C GLU A 306 -20.77 30.56 -0.48
N ALA A 307 -19.44 30.54 -0.30
CA ALA A 307 -18.53 31.51 -0.92
C ALA A 307 -18.61 31.50 -2.45
N ARG A 308 -18.71 30.31 -3.07
CA ARG A 308 -18.89 30.18 -4.52
C ARG A 308 -20.26 30.63 -5.00
N LYS A 309 -21.31 30.34 -4.24
CA LYS A 309 -22.67 30.78 -4.53
C LYS A 309 -22.79 32.30 -4.49
N GLU A 310 -22.20 32.96 -3.49
CA GLU A 310 -22.13 34.43 -3.39
C GLU A 310 -21.37 35.04 -4.58
N SER A 311 -20.27 34.40 -4.97
CA SER A 311 -19.46 34.81 -6.13
C SER A 311 -20.08 34.44 -7.49
N LYS A 312 -21.26 33.78 -7.51
CA LYS A 312 -21.96 33.29 -8.72
C LYS A 312 -21.09 32.40 -9.61
N THR A 313 -20.28 31.56 -8.98
CA THR A 313 -19.43 30.55 -9.64
C THR A 313 -19.97 29.16 -9.41
N ASP A 314 -19.59 28.19 -10.25
CA ASP A 314 -19.98 26.79 -10.09
C ASP A 314 -19.53 26.27 -8.73
N THR A 315 -20.46 25.70 -7.96
CA THR A 315 -20.20 25.33 -6.57
C THR A 315 -19.22 24.18 -6.43
N LEU A 316 -19.06 23.30 -7.42
CA LEU A 316 -18.07 22.21 -7.51
C LEU A 316 -17.77 21.47 -6.18
N VAL A 317 -18.79 21.20 -5.36
CA VAL A 317 -18.70 20.39 -4.14
C VAL A 317 -19.30 19.02 -4.39
N TYR A 318 -18.52 17.96 -4.13
CA TYR A 318 -18.97 16.57 -4.25
C TYR A 318 -18.75 15.80 -2.94
N HIS A 319 -19.75 14.99 -2.58
CA HIS A 319 -19.73 14.12 -1.41
C HIS A 319 -19.69 12.66 -1.85
N LEU A 320 -18.66 11.93 -1.43
CA LEU A 320 -18.43 10.55 -1.81
C LEU A 320 -18.85 9.62 -0.67
N LEU A 321 -20.07 9.09 -0.77
CA LEU A 321 -20.65 8.19 0.22
C LEU A 321 -20.74 6.77 -0.35
N PRO A 322 -20.60 5.71 0.46
CA PRO A 322 -20.91 4.37 -0.02
C PRO A 322 -22.43 4.16 -0.14
N LYS A 323 -22.86 3.19 -0.94
CA LYS A 323 -24.30 2.90 -1.09
C LYS A 323 -24.94 2.46 0.24
N LYS A 324 -24.21 1.65 0.99
CA LYS A 324 -24.61 1.12 2.29
C LYS A 324 -23.38 0.77 3.11
N ASP A 325 -23.56 0.59 4.40
CA ASP A 325 -22.58 -0.06 5.28
C ASP A 325 -23.31 -0.85 6.36
N ARG A 326 -22.68 -1.91 6.87
CA ARG A 326 -23.24 -2.73 7.96
C ARG A 326 -23.11 -2.05 9.31
N ALA A 327 -22.08 -1.22 9.49
CA ALA A 327 -21.87 -0.45 10.70
C ALA A 327 -22.77 0.79 10.73
N CYS A 328 -23.08 1.24 11.96
CA CYS A 328 -23.98 2.37 12.22
C CYS A 328 -23.18 3.67 12.35
N TYR A 329 -23.42 4.58 11.41
CA TYR A 329 -22.79 5.90 11.28
C TYR A 329 -23.81 7.03 11.30
N GLN A 330 -25.03 6.79 11.79
CA GLN A 330 -26.12 7.79 11.79
C GLN A 330 -25.76 9.10 12.52
N ASN A 331 -24.86 9.04 13.49
CA ASN A 331 -24.38 10.23 14.20
C ASN A 331 -23.29 10.99 13.42
N ASP A 332 -22.62 10.32 12.49
CA ASP A 332 -21.45 10.85 11.79
C ASP A 332 -21.76 11.22 10.34
N ALA A 333 -22.81 10.66 9.74
CA ALA A 333 -23.16 10.79 8.34
C ALA A 333 -24.68 10.60 8.13
N PRO A 334 -25.24 11.04 6.98
CA PRO A 334 -26.65 10.87 6.66
C PRO A 334 -26.98 9.40 6.30
N GLN A 335 -26.91 8.49 7.28
CA GLN A 335 -27.24 7.07 7.12
C GLN A 335 -28.66 6.75 7.60
N GLY A 336 -29.37 5.89 6.88
CA GLY A 336 -30.66 5.31 7.28
C GLY A 336 -30.52 4.20 8.32
N SER A 337 -31.65 3.75 8.87
CA SER A 337 -31.70 2.60 9.79
C SER A 337 -31.41 1.26 9.12
N ASP A 338 -31.54 1.19 7.80
CA ASP A 338 -31.20 0.02 6.98
C ASP A 338 -29.72 -0.01 6.55
N GLY A 339 -28.92 0.96 7.01
CA GLY A 339 -27.51 1.09 6.68
C GLY A 339 -27.22 1.81 5.36
N THR A 340 -28.25 2.18 4.58
CA THR A 340 -28.08 2.93 3.32
C THR A 340 -27.70 4.38 3.61
N PHE A 341 -26.86 4.99 2.76
CA PHE A 341 -26.54 6.42 2.88
C PHE A 341 -27.48 7.26 2.03
N ARG A 342 -27.73 8.48 2.48
CA ARG A 342 -28.57 9.49 1.82
C ARG A 342 -27.70 10.65 1.35
N ASP A 343 -28.30 11.52 0.54
CA ASP A 343 -27.62 12.72 0.06
C ASP A 343 -27.22 13.64 1.23
N ALA A 344 -26.06 14.28 1.10
CA ALA A 344 -25.63 15.37 1.98
C ALA A 344 -26.43 16.65 1.71
N ASP A 345 -26.50 17.53 2.71
CA ASP A 345 -27.34 18.75 2.67
C ASP A 345 -26.91 19.80 1.62
N SER A 346 -25.64 19.76 1.20
CA SER A 346 -25.06 20.70 0.24
C SER A 346 -24.29 19.96 -0.86
N GLY A 347 -24.02 20.61 -1.98
CA GLY A 347 -23.23 20.01 -3.06
C GLY A 347 -23.94 18.85 -3.78
N LYS A 348 -23.16 17.98 -4.43
CA LYS A 348 -23.66 16.80 -5.14
C LYS A 348 -23.12 15.52 -4.50
N THR A 349 -24.01 14.63 -4.10
CA THR A 349 -23.61 13.29 -3.61
C THR A 349 -23.37 12.34 -4.77
N VAL A 350 -22.31 11.53 -4.66
CA VAL A 350 -22.00 10.43 -5.58
C VAL A 350 -21.76 9.19 -4.75
N PHE A 351 -22.57 8.16 -4.99
CA PHE A 351 -22.49 6.91 -4.24
C PHE A 351 -21.43 5.98 -4.84
N ILE A 352 -20.31 5.80 -4.13
CA ILE A 352 -19.16 5.00 -4.57
C ILE A 352 -18.82 3.89 -3.57
N GLY A 353 -18.68 2.66 -4.08
CA GLY A 353 -18.45 1.48 -3.24
C GLY A 353 -19.67 1.00 -2.47
N ASP A 354 -19.55 -0.22 -1.94
CA ASP A 354 -20.59 -0.93 -1.20
C ASP A 354 -20.37 -0.90 0.33
N SER A 355 -19.30 -0.24 0.79
CA SER A 355 -18.96 0.00 2.20
C SER A 355 -18.05 1.22 2.35
N ILE A 356 -17.91 1.75 3.58
CA ILE A 356 -16.95 2.82 3.90
C ILE A 356 -15.54 2.40 3.54
N LYS A 357 -15.15 1.17 3.88
CA LYS A 357 -13.80 0.64 3.59
C LYS A 357 -13.50 0.68 2.09
N GLU A 358 -14.43 0.21 1.26
CA GLU A 358 -14.28 0.27 -0.20
C GLU A 358 -14.24 1.71 -0.69
N ARG A 359 -15.09 2.60 -0.15
CA ARG A 359 -15.08 4.03 -0.48
C ARG A 359 -13.74 4.69 -0.17
N GLU A 360 -13.13 4.40 0.97
CA GLU A 360 -11.83 4.99 1.37
C GLU A 360 -10.69 4.49 0.50
N LEU A 361 -10.66 3.19 0.17
CA LEU A 361 -9.76 2.66 -0.84
C LEU A 361 -9.95 3.40 -2.17
N ILE A 362 -11.21 3.71 -2.53
CA ILE A 362 -11.51 4.44 -3.75
C ILE A 362 -11.00 5.87 -3.73
N VAL A 363 -11.28 6.58 -2.67
CA VAL A 363 -10.79 7.96 -2.50
C VAL A 363 -9.27 7.99 -2.55
N GLY A 364 -8.62 7.10 -1.80
CA GLY A 364 -7.16 7.07 -1.64
C GLY A 364 -6.37 6.77 -2.91
N ARG A 365 -6.92 6.08 -3.91
CA ARG A 365 -6.25 5.93 -5.23
C ARG A 365 -6.72 6.94 -6.28
N THR A 366 -7.80 7.67 -6.03
CA THR A 366 -8.36 8.63 -7.00
C THR A 366 -7.69 9.99 -6.86
N PHE A 367 -7.67 10.52 -5.65
CA PHE A 367 -7.38 11.92 -5.41
C PHE A 367 -5.97 12.08 -4.90
N SER A 368 -5.28 13.08 -5.42
CA SER A 368 -3.86 13.21 -5.16
C SER A 368 -3.49 14.04 -3.94
N ILE A 369 -4.44 14.83 -3.42
CA ILE A 369 -4.21 15.72 -2.27
C ILE A 369 -5.39 15.58 -1.30
N CYS A 370 -5.07 15.24 -0.06
CA CYS A 370 -5.96 15.27 1.08
C CYS A 370 -5.55 16.41 2.03
N ILE A 371 -6.52 17.17 2.53
CA ILE A 371 -6.33 18.05 3.70
C ILE A 371 -6.95 17.33 4.90
N LEU A 372 -6.15 17.14 5.94
CA LEU A 372 -6.54 16.47 7.18
C LEU A 372 -6.65 17.50 8.31
N ILE A 373 -7.84 17.66 8.90
CA ILE A 373 -8.10 18.64 9.98
C ILE A 373 -8.66 17.91 11.20
N GLY A 374 -7.94 17.95 12.32
CA GLY A 374 -8.24 17.13 13.49
C GLY A 374 -8.23 15.65 13.13
N GLY A 375 -9.24 14.92 13.56
CA GLY A 375 -9.53 13.56 13.12
C GLY A 375 -9.48 12.53 14.24
N ASP A 376 -10.26 11.48 14.05
CA ASP A 376 -10.28 10.24 14.83
C ASP A 376 -9.47 9.13 14.11
N ASP A 377 -9.54 7.90 14.61
CA ASP A 377 -8.90 6.73 13.98
C ASP A 377 -9.30 6.56 12.50
N ARG A 378 -10.52 6.91 12.14
CA ARG A 378 -11.03 6.80 10.76
C ARG A 378 -10.45 7.88 9.87
N ALA A 379 -10.35 9.12 10.34
CA ALA A 379 -9.67 10.18 9.58
C ALA A 379 -8.17 9.87 9.40
N ALA A 380 -7.52 9.26 10.41
CA ALA A 380 -6.16 8.73 10.27
C ALA A 380 -6.10 7.65 9.18
N HIS A 381 -7.01 6.67 9.22
CA HIS A 381 -7.11 5.61 8.21
C HIS A 381 -7.30 6.17 6.79
N GLU A 382 -8.18 7.16 6.60
CA GLU A 382 -8.37 7.84 5.32
C GLU A 382 -7.07 8.50 4.84
N ALA A 383 -6.36 9.23 5.70
CA ALA A 383 -5.10 9.89 5.36
C ALA A 383 -3.99 8.88 5.01
N GLU A 384 -3.93 7.74 5.70
CA GLU A 384 -2.98 6.68 5.38
C GLU A 384 -3.27 6.05 4.01
N GLN A 385 -4.54 5.98 3.56
CA GLN A 385 -4.83 5.55 2.19
C GLN A 385 -4.19 6.49 1.15
N PHE A 386 -4.15 7.80 1.40
CA PHE A 386 -3.46 8.72 0.49
C PHE A 386 -1.95 8.47 0.50
N LEU A 387 -1.34 8.38 1.68
CA LEU A 387 0.10 8.12 1.79
C LEU A 387 0.49 6.80 1.11
N TRP A 388 -0.32 5.74 1.28
CA TRP A 388 -0.09 4.43 0.69
C TRP A 388 -0.10 4.45 -0.84
N ASN A 389 -0.83 5.39 -1.44
CA ASN A 389 -0.92 5.56 -2.90
C ASN A 389 0.01 6.67 -3.43
N ASP A 390 1.06 7.02 -2.67
CA ASP A 390 2.01 8.10 -3.00
C ASP A 390 1.31 9.44 -3.29
N HIS A 391 0.22 9.71 -2.56
CA HIS A 391 -0.50 10.96 -2.60
C HIS A 391 -0.14 11.84 -1.40
N PHE A 392 -0.41 13.14 -1.53
CA PHE A 392 -0.04 14.09 -0.49
C PHE A 392 -1.16 14.26 0.53
N VAL A 393 -0.75 14.39 1.78
CA VAL A 393 -1.62 14.79 2.89
C VAL A 393 -1.08 16.12 3.44
N ILE A 394 -1.97 17.10 3.62
CA ILE A 394 -1.69 18.38 4.26
C ILE A 394 -2.37 18.34 5.64
N PRO A 395 -1.66 17.94 6.70
CA PRO A 395 -2.23 17.92 8.05
C PRO A 395 -2.24 19.33 8.66
N ILE A 396 -3.38 19.75 9.19
CA ILE A 396 -3.48 20.97 10.01
C ILE A 396 -3.10 20.61 11.45
N ILE A 397 -1.80 20.42 11.68
CA ILE A 397 -1.22 19.84 12.90
C ILE A 397 -1.71 20.54 14.17
N SER A 398 -1.91 21.86 14.12
CA SER A 398 -2.38 22.67 15.25
C SER A 398 -3.79 22.31 15.76
N THR A 399 -4.54 21.48 15.03
CA THR A 399 -5.90 21.04 15.41
C THR A 399 -5.92 19.74 16.22
N GLY A 400 -4.76 19.10 16.46
CA GLY A 400 -4.66 17.88 17.26
C GLY A 400 -5.28 16.65 16.58
N GLY A 401 -5.58 15.60 17.37
CA GLY A 401 -6.15 14.36 16.86
C GLY A 401 -5.25 13.71 15.81
N ALA A 402 -5.86 13.07 14.81
CA ALA A 402 -5.11 12.43 13.72
C ALA A 402 -4.14 13.41 13.04
N ALA A 403 -4.60 14.62 12.68
CA ALA A 403 -3.75 15.66 12.08
C ALA A 403 -2.54 16.05 12.95
N GLY A 404 -2.67 15.94 14.27
CA GLY A 404 -1.61 16.18 15.26
C GLY A 404 -0.61 15.03 15.40
N GLY A 405 -0.91 13.85 14.84
CA GLY A 405 -0.10 12.63 14.97
C GLY A 405 -0.64 11.60 15.96
N ASP A 406 -1.85 11.78 16.48
CA ASP A 406 -2.53 10.76 17.29
C ASP A 406 -3.00 9.59 16.40
N HIS A 407 -3.64 8.58 17.02
CA HIS A 407 -4.28 7.47 16.29
C HIS A 407 -3.33 6.63 15.42
N ASN A 408 -2.06 6.52 15.84
CA ASN A 408 -1.00 5.77 15.15
C ASN A 408 -0.71 6.24 13.72
N LEU A 409 -1.03 7.50 13.38
CA LEU A 409 -0.78 8.06 12.06
C LEU A 409 0.72 7.98 11.68
N ASP A 410 1.04 7.52 10.46
CA ASP A 410 2.42 7.50 9.98
C ASP A 410 3.08 8.88 10.07
N ALA A 411 4.18 8.96 10.83
CA ALA A 411 4.96 10.18 11.05
C ALA A 411 5.45 10.86 9.76
N LYS A 412 5.49 10.16 8.62
CA LYS A 412 5.78 10.75 7.30
C LYS A 412 4.74 11.78 6.89
N ILE A 413 3.47 11.64 7.28
CA ILE A 413 2.41 12.61 6.97
C ILE A 413 2.71 13.96 7.65
N LEU A 414 3.35 13.96 8.81
CA LEU A 414 3.69 15.16 9.57
C LEU A 414 4.95 15.88 9.07
N GLN A 415 5.70 15.25 8.16
CA GLN A 415 6.93 15.79 7.59
C GLN A 415 6.63 16.66 6.37
N SER A 416 7.33 17.80 6.26
CA SER A 416 7.15 18.69 5.12
C SER A 416 7.65 18.03 3.83
N PRO A 417 6.83 17.97 2.77
CA PRO A 417 7.31 17.54 1.46
C PRO A 417 8.43 18.46 0.95
N HIS A 418 9.44 17.90 0.27
CA HIS A 418 10.62 18.66 -0.19
C HIS A 418 10.32 19.86 -1.11
N CYS A 419 9.15 19.90 -1.73
CA CYS A 419 8.73 21.00 -2.60
C CYS A 419 8.06 22.16 -1.86
N VAL A 420 7.69 21.96 -0.59
CA VAL A 420 7.02 22.92 0.29
C VAL A 420 8.07 23.61 1.15
N HIS A 421 7.96 24.92 1.30
CA HIS A 421 8.85 25.68 2.19
C HIS A 421 8.51 25.41 3.65
N GLU A 422 9.54 25.16 4.46
CA GLU A 422 9.38 24.85 5.89
C GLU A 422 8.65 25.97 6.66
N ASP A 423 8.79 27.23 6.26
CA ASP A 423 8.11 28.36 6.91
C ASP A 423 6.59 28.29 6.75
N LYS A 424 6.09 27.81 5.61
CA LYS A 424 4.66 27.57 5.37
C LYS A 424 4.19 26.33 6.12
N TRP A 425 5.03 25.29 6.22
CA TRP A 425 4.72 24.10 6.99
C TRP A 425 4.65 24.37 8.50
N LYS A 426 5.51 25.25 9.03
CA LYS A 426 5.48 25.69 10.43
C LYS A 426 4.17 26.37 10.81
N ILE A 427 3.55 27.11 9.88
CA ILE A 427 2.24 27.74 10.12
C ILE A 427 1.18 26.69 10.47
N LEU A 428 1.21 25.51 9.84
CA LEU A 428 0.26 24.42 10.13
C LEU A 428 0.43 23.84 11.54
N LYS A 429 1.60 24.02 12.17
CA LYS A 429 1.93 23.50 13.51
C LYS A 429 1.59 24.48 14.62
N ASP A 430 1.51 25.77 14.34
CA ASP A 430 1.41 26.81 15.36
C ASP A 430 -0.06 27.07 15.76
N PRO A 431 -0.48 26.72 17.00
CA PRO A 431 -1.84 26.92 17.45
C PRO A 431 -2.21 28.40 17.66
N SER A 432 -1.26 29.32 17.62
CA SER A 432 -1.50 30.76 17.80
C SER A 432 -1.78 31.52 16.50
N VAL A 433 -1.53 30.92 15.33
CA VAL A 433 -1.68 31.61 14.04
C VAL A 433 -3.16 31.94 13.77
N ASP A 434 -3.41 33.10 13.17
CA ASP A 434 -4.77 33.46 12.76
C ASP A 434 -5.32 32.50 11.68
N PRO A 435 -6.59 32.05 11.79
CA PRO A 435 -7.20 31.13 10.82
C PRO A 435 -7.13 31.59 9.36
N ASP A 436 -7.22 32.89 9.05
CA ASP A 436 -7.08 33.39 7.67
C ASP A 436 -5.66 33.19 7.14
N ILE A 437 -4.65 33.51 7.96
CA ILE A 437 -3.24 33.31 7.62
C ILE A 437 -2.94 31.83 7.39
N LEU A 438 -3.48 30.97 8.25
CA LEU A 438 -3.35 29.51 8.12
C LEU A 438 -4.01 29.02 6.83
N ALA A 439 -5.23 29.48 6.53
CA ALA A 439 -5.94 29.11 5.31
C ALA A 439 -5.18 29.55 4.05
N ASN A 440 -4.60 30.76 4.03
CA ASN A 440 -3.73 31.21 2.94
C ASN A 440 -2.51 30.28 2.77
N ALA A 441 -1.86 29.88 3.86
CA ALA A 441 -0.73 28.94 3.80
C ALA A 441 -1.14 27.57 3.22
N VAL A 442 -2.33 27.07 3.56
CA VAL A 442 -2.87 25.82 2.99
C VAL A 442 -3.03 25.92 1.47
N ILE A 443 -3.54 27.04 0.94
CA ILE A 443 -3.67 27.25 -0.51
C ILE A 443 -2.31 27.28 -1.19
N GLU A 444 -1.34 27.99 -0.63
CA GLU A 444 0.02 28.04 -1.20
C GLU A 444 0.70 26.66 -1.22
N ILE A 445 0.51 25.86 -0.16
CA ILE A 445 1.01 24.49 -0.09
C ILE A 445 0.32 23.62 -1.14
N TRP A 446 -1.01 23.71 -1.25
CA TRP A 446 -1.78 22.99 -2.25
C TRP A 446 -1.32 23.34 -3.67
N ASP A 447 -1.20 24.62 -4.01
CA ASP A 447 -0.78 25.09 -5.35
C ASP A 447 0.61 24.56 -5.71
N ARG A 448 1.52 24.57 -4.74
CA ARG A 448 2.88 24.06 -4.92
C ARG A 448 2.90 22.55 -5.17
N LEU A 449 2.14 21.78 -4.40
CA LEU A 449 2.03 20.33 -4.56
C LEU A 449 1.36 19.98 -5.89
N HIS A 450 0.24 20.63 -6.20
CA HIS A 450 -0.49 20.44 -7.46
C HIS A 450 0.38 20.75 -8.68
N THR A 451 1.11 21.87 -8.65
CA THR A 451 2.07 22.25 -9.70
C THR A 451 3.16 21.20 -9.87
N GLN A 452 3.72 20.69 -8.77
CA GLN A 452 4.73 19.63 -8.84
C GLN A 452 4.17 18.35 -9.46
N MET A 453 2.95 17.96 -9.08
CA MET A 453 2.29 16.80 -9.65
C MET A 453 2.06 16.93 -11.14
N LEU A 454 1.55 18.07 -11.60
CA LEU A 454 1.43 18.35 -13.03
C LEU A 454 2.78 18.28 -13.74
N ALA A 455 3.86 18.76 -13.11
CA ALA A 455 5.20 18.69 -13.68
C ALA A 455 5.74 17.25 -13.78
N ILE A 456 5.42 16.38 -12.81
CA ILE A 456 5.78 14.95 -12.84
C ILE A 456 4.97 14.22 -13.92
N SER A 457 3.65 14.44 -13.96
CA SER A 457 2.74 13.79 -14.92
C SER A 457 3.00 14.20 -16.38
N ARG A 458 3.52 15.42 -16.61
CA ARG A 458 3.88 15.91 -17.95
C ARG A 458 5.23 15.43 -18.45
N LYS A 459 6.14 15.01 -17.58
CA LYS A 459 7.39 14.39 -18.02
C LYS A 459 7.00 13.02 -18.57
N PRO A 460 7.19 12.74 -19.88
CA PRO A 460 7.18 11.35 -20.31
C PRO A 460 8.21 10.67 -19.42
N VAL A 461 7.76 9.69 -18.63
CA VAL A 461 8.69 8.81 -17.93
C VAL A 461 9.52 8.25 -19.06
N ARG A 462 10.73 8.78 -19.25
CA ARG A 462 11.77 8.08 -19.98
C ARG A 462 11.99 6.89 -19.10
N LEU A 463 11.19 5.83 -19.33
CA LEU A 463 11.51 4.49 -18.92
C LEU A 463 12.99 4.41 -19.23
N ILE A 464 13.79 4.28 -18.17
CA ILE A 464 15.16 3.85 -18.32
C ILE A 464 14.97 2.48 -18.95
N ARG A 465 14.88 2.45 -20.29
CA ARG A 465 15.08 1.25 -21.05
C ARG A 465 16.46 0.88 -20.59
N HIS A 466 16.54 -0.08 -19.67
CA HIS A 466 17.71 -0.90 -19.55
C HIS A 466 18.02 -1.26 -20.99
N ARG A 467 19.01 -0.58 -21.59
CA ARG A 467 19.59 -1.04 -22.84
C ARG A 467 19.91 -2.47 -22.50
N ALA A 468 19.21 -3.42 -23.13
CA ALA A 468 19.53 -4.83 -22.99
C ALA A 468 21.05 -4.86 -23.14
N LEU A 469 21.74 -5.17 -22.04
CA LEU A 469 23.19 -5.32 -22.10
C LEU A 469 23.37 -6.33 -23.22
N PRO A 470 24.14 -6.00 -24.27
CA PRO A 470 24.31 -6.91 -25.38
C PRO A 470 24.76 -8.22 -24.75
N ILE A 471 23.88 -9.22 -24.77
CA ILE A 471 24.20 -10.56 -24.30
C ILE A 471 25.37 -10.93 -25.19
N LYS A 472 26.58 -10.89 -24.65
CA LYS A 472 27.75 -11.42 -25.30
C LYS A 472 27.40 -12.88 -25.51
N LYS A 473 26.93 -13.22 -26.72
CA LYS A 473 26.77 -14.60 -27.15
C LYS A 473 28.11 -15.24 -26.84
N ARG A 474 28.14 -16.02 -25.76
CA ARG A 474 29.30 -16.82 -25.38
C ARG A 474 29.52 -17.69 -26.61
N ARG A 475 30.57 -17.38 -27.38
CA ARG A 475 30.98 -18.20 -28.51
C ARG A 475 31.09 -19.60 -27.95
N ARG A 476 30.15 -20.49 -28.30
CA ARG A 476 30.35 -21.92 -28.12
C ARG A 476 31.63 -22.21 -28.88
N SER A 477 32.68 -22.54 -28.13
CA SER A 477 33.87 -23.16 -28.68
C SER A 477 33.38 -24.41 -29.41
N ARG A 478 33.42 -24.34 -30.74
CA ARG A 478 33.17 -25.47 -31.62
C ARG A 478 34.21 -26.54 -31.25
N PRO A 479 33.82 -27.77 -30.89
CA PRO A 479 34.77 -28.86 -30.78
C PRO A 479 35.48 -29.03 -32.12
N ALA A 480 36.80 -29.22 -32.06
CA ALA A 480 37.60 -29.51 -33.23
C ALA A 480 37.08 -30.80 -33.91
N ASP A 481 36.84 -30.67 -35.20
CA ASP A 481 36.94 -31.65 -36.28
C ASP A 481 37.03 -33.13 -35.85
N MET A 482 35.96 -33.87 -36.16
CA MET A 482 36.04 -35.29 -36.52
C MET A 482 35.71 -35.38 -38.00
N ASP A 483 36.74 -35.69 -38.77
CA ASP A 483 36.68 -35.99 -40.20
C ASP A 483 35.79 -37.21 -40.49
N GLY A 484 35.13 -37.15 -41.65
CA GLY A 484 34.71 -38.33 -42.40
C GLY A 484 33.22 -38.66 -42.31
N PHE A 485 32.46 -38.28 -43.35
CA PHE A 485 31.88 -39.23 -44.31
C PHE A 485 31.13 -38.48 -45.41
N GLU A 486 31.53 -38.74 -46.65
CA GLU A 486 30.85 -38.30 -47.88
C GLU A 486 29.50 -39.01 -48.05
N GLY A 487 28.49 -38.31 -48.58
CA GLY A 487 27.25 -38.94 -49.02
C GLY A 487 26.11 -37.99 -49.42
N ASN A 488 26.16 -37.53 -50.67
CA ASN A 488 25.05 -37.29 -51.61
C ASN A 488 23.84 -36.38 -51.28
N LEU A 489 23.77 -35.28 -52.06
CA LEU A 489 22.68 -34.85 -52.97
C LEU A 489 21.21 -34.86 -52.47
N GLU A 490 20.59 -33.68 -52.33
CA GLU A 490 19.62 -33.09 -53.28
C GLU A 490 19.03 -31.74 -52.80
N PRO A 491 18.46 -30.89 -53.69
CA PRO A 491 18.38 -29.45 -53.51
C PRO A 491 17.02 -28.88 -53.05
N ALA A 492 17.08 -27.58 -52.76
CA ALA A 492 16.08 -26.68 -52.17
C ALA A 492 14.72 -26.60 -52.87
N VAL A 493 13.67 -26.44 -52.04
CA VAL A 493 12.31 -26.02 -52.44
C VAL A 493 12.18 -24.49 -52.25
N PRO A 494 11.66 -23.73 -53.24
CA PRO A 494 11.54 -22.29 -53.13
C PRO A 494 10.24 -21.84 -52.47
N PHE A 495 10.34 -20.66 -51.83
CA PHE A 495 9.26 -19.85 -51.28
C PHE A 495 8.18 -19.52 -52.33
N MET A 496 6.91 -19.71 -51.97
CA MET A 496 5.76 -19.15 -52.71
C MET A 496 5.34 -17.79 -52.11
N THR A 497 5.42 -16.76 -52.93
CA THR A 497 4.61 -15.53 -52.83
C THR A 497 3.34 -15.70 -53.66
N PRO A 498 2.15 -15.31 -53.18
CA PRO A 498 1.03 -15.00 -54.05
C PRO A 498 1.09 -13.55 -54.52
N ALA A 499 0.83 -13.39 -55.82
CA ALA A 499 0.69 -12.14 -56.54
C ALA A 499 -0.68 -11.49 -56.30
N ASP A 500 -0.70 -10.19 -56.56
CA ASP A 500 -1.88 -9.34 -56.73
C ASP A 500 -2.79 -9.83 -57.86
N GLU A 501 -4.10 -9.67 -57.69
CA GLU A 501 -5.01 -9.39 -58.80
C GLU A 501 -5.88 -8.18 -58.42
N ASP A 502 -5.74 -7.16 -59.26
CA ASP A 502 -6.65 -6.04 -59.45
C ASP A 502 -8.02 -6.55 -59.96
N ASP A 503 -9.13 -5.96 -59.50
CA ASP A 503 -9.96 -5.16 -60.42
C ASP A 503 -11.16 -4.45 -59.75
N ALA A 504 -11.23 -3.16 -60.07
CA ALA A 504 -12.36 -2.30 -60.42
C ALA A 504 -13.73 -2.40 -59.69
N SER A 505 -14.14 -1.27 -59.12
CA SER A 505 -15.34 -0.45 -59.50
C SER A 505 -15.96 0.28 -58.28
N SER A 506 -15.69 1.58 -58.14
CA SER A 506 -16.62 2.71 -58.37
C SER A 506 -17.87 2.79 -57.49
N HIS A 507 -17.89 3.67 -56.48
CA HIS A 507 -18.74 4.88 -56.45
C HIS A 507 -18.66 5.65 -55.11
N ASP A 508 -18.43 6.96 -55.26
CA ASP A 508 -18.89 8.14 -54.51
C ASP A 508 -18.82 8.28 -52.96
N ASP A 509 -18.02 9.28 -52.59
CA ASP A 509 -18.32 10.43 -51.72
C ASP A 509 -19.16 10.25 -50.45
N SER A 510 -18.49 10.35 -49.30
CA SER A 510 -18.62 11.54 -48.42
C SER A 510 -17.91 11.36 -47.06
N PHE A 511 -17.21 12.41 -46.64
CA PHE A 511 -16.84 12.77 -45.27
C PHE A 511 -16.12 11.73 -44.37
N ARG A 512 -14.79 11.85 -44.30
CA ARG A 512 -14.00 11.47 -43.11
C ARG A 512 -13.71 12.70 -42.25
N PRO A 513 -14.00 12.69 -40.94
CA PRO A 513 -13.16 13.38 -39.97
C PRO A 513 -12.06 12.43 -39.51
N SER A 514 -10.83 12.79 -39.87
CA SER A 514 -9.62 12.37 -39.19
C SER A 514 -9.63 12.84 -37.73
N GLY A 515 -9.19 11.97 -36.82
CA GLY A 515 -8.43 12.40 -35.65
C GLY A 515 -9.07 12.10 -34.30
N SER A 516 -8.21 11.62 -33.39
CA SER A 516 -8.35 11.75 -31.94
C SER A 516 -9.43 10.91 -31.23
N ASN A 517 -9.30 9.57 -31.28
CA ASN A 517 -9.82 8.73 -30.18
C ASN A 517 -8.85 7.68 -29.65
N ARG A 518 -7.61 7.63 -30.16
CA ARG A 518 -6.58 6.69 -29.68
C ARG A 518 -5.71 7.23 -28.52
N LEU A 519 -5.76 8.54 -28.21
CA LEU A 519 -4.93 9.13 -27.15
C LEU A 519 -5.58 9.16 -25.75
N ARG A 520 -6.89 8.90 -25.61
CA ARG A 520 -7.54 8.81 -24.30
C ARG A 520 -7.34 7.45 -23.63
N TRP A 521 -7.20 6.38 -24.40
CA TRP A 521 -6.98 5.03 -23.88
C TRP A 521 -5.58 4.79 -23.30
N MET A 522 -4.57 5.57 -23.70
CA MET A 522 -3.20 5.44 -23.16
C MET A 522 -2.96 6.17 -21.81
N ARG A 523 -3.89 7.00 -21.34
CA ARG A 523 -3.74 7.68 -20.03
C ARG A 523 -4.24 6.81 -18.86
N ALA A 524 -5.31 6.04 -19.06
CA ALA A 524 -5.76 5.05 -18.08
C ALA A 524 -4.78 3.87 -17.95
N PHE A 525 -4.20 3.42 -19.07
CA PHE A 525 -3.22 2.33 -19.08
C PHE A 525 -1.88 2.68 -18.38
N ASN A 526 -1.52 3.97 -18.30
CA ASN A 526 -0.32 4.40 -17.57
C ASN A 526 -0.52 4.49 -16.04
N LEU A 527 -1.75 4.62 -15.57
CA LEU A 527 -2.08 4.43 -14.15
C LEU A 527 -2.07 2.93 -13.80
N PHE A 528 -2.51 2.07 -14.73
CA PHE A 528 -2.46 0.61 -14.58
C PHE A 528 -1.01 0.07 -14.54
N ASN A 529 -0.12 0.58 -15.39
CA ASN A 529 1.29 0.17 -15.40
C ASN A 529 2.12 0.68 -14.21
N ARG A 530 1.62 1.63 -13.41
CA ARG A 530 2.29 2.02 -12.15
C ARG A 530 2.22 0.93 -11.08
N PHE A 531 1.33 -0.06 -11.21
CA PHE A 531 1.17 -1.12 -10.21
C PHE A 531 1.47 -2.54 -10.73
N SER A 532 1.37 -2.81 -12.04
CA SER A 532 1.64 -4.15 -12.60
C SER A 532 3.06 -4.39 -13.13
N THR A 533 4.00 -3.44 -13.06
CA THR A 533 5.38 -3.63 -13.57
C THR A 533 6.48 -3.69 -12.49
N HIS A 534 6.11 -4.00 -11.24
CA HIS A 534 7.08 -4.30 -10.18
C HIS A 534 6.92 -5.72 -9.62
N LEU A 535 6.73 -6.68 -10.53
CA LEU A 535 7.22 -8.05 -10.39
C LEU A 535 8.40 -8.21 -11.35
#